data_AF-A0A3D5VIY1-F1
#
_entry.id   AF-A0A3D5VIY1-F1
#
_cell.length_a   1.000
_cell.length_b   1.000
_cell.length_c   1.000
_cell.angle_alpha   90.00
_cell.angle_beta   90.00
_cell.angle_gamma   90.00
#
_symmetry.space_group_name_H-M   'P 1'
#
loop_
_entity.id
_entity.type
_entity.pdbx_description
1 polymer ?
#
loop_
_entity_poly.entity_id
_entity_poly.type
_entity_poly.pdbx_seq_one_letter_code
_entity_poly.pdbx_strand_id
1 'polypeptide(L)'
;MSLPLLLVGFVISLLFVLTTIIKFKFHPFLSLLLGGILMGIIGGVPLPKIASTMSSGFGSTMGGIGIIIAWGIVLGILLHKSGCTSQIASMMLRAAGEKRAPLAINLTGYLVSIPVFFDAAFVILISLVKQISRKGKIPFISLVTALAVGLITTHAMVIPTPG
;
A
#
# COMPACT_ATOMS: atom_id res chain seq x y z
N MET A 1 18.39 -4.23 -30.46
CA MET A 1 19.28 -4.57 -29.32
C MET A 1 19.17 -6.05 -29.03
N SER A 2 20.27 -6.68 -28.64
CA SER A 2 20.25 -8.08 -28.22
C SER A 2 19.53 -8.22 -26.87
N LEU A 3 18.76 -9.30 -26.69
CA LEU A 3 18.03 -9.63 -25.45
C LEU A 3 18.89 -9.49 -24.17
N PRO A 4 20.18 -9.89 -24.16
CA PRO A 4 21.04 -9.76 -22.98
C PRO A 4 21.25 -8.31 -22.55
N LEU A 5 21.34 -7.37 -23.50
CA LEU A 5 21.59 -5.96 -23.20
C LEU A 5 20.37 -5.30 -22.53
N LEU A 6 19.16 -5.69 -22.94
CA LEU A 6 17.91 -5.24 -22.31
C LEU A 6 17.77 -5.75 -20.88
N LEU A 7 18.13 -7.02 -20.63
CA LEU A 7 18.11 -7.59 -19.28
C LEU A 7 19.09 -6.89 -18.35
N VAL A 8 20.31 -6.61 -18.83
CA VAL A 8 21.30 -5.85 -18.06
C VAL A 8 20.80 -4.43 -17.79
N GLY A 9 20.24 -3.75 -18.79
CA GLY A 9 19.65 -2.41 -18.63
C GLY A 9 18.51 -2.37 -17.63
N PHE A 10 17.65 -3.40 -17.63
CA PHE A 10 16.58 -3.55 -16.67
C PHE A 10 17.11 -3.71 -15.23
N VAL A 11 18.10 -4.58 -15.02
CA VAL A 11 18.73 -4.77 -13.70
C VAL A 11 19.39 -3.48 -13.21
N ILE A 12 20.09 -2.75 -14.08
CA ILE A 12 20.70 -1.45 -13.73
C ILE A 12 19.61 -0.45 -13.31
N SER A 13 18.52 -0.36 -14.07
CA SER A 13 17.41 0.56 -13.79
C SER A 13 16.71 0.19 -12.48
N LEU A 14 16.51 -1.09 -12.22
CA LEU A 14 15.93 -1.59 -10.97
C LEU A 14 16.83 -1.28 -9.77
N LEU A 15 18.13 -1.55 -9.86
CA LEU A 15 19.09 -1.21 -8.82
C LEU A 15 19.16 0.30 -8.57
N PHE A 16 19.07 1.10 -9.62
CA PHE A 16 18.99 2.56 -9.50
C PHE A 16 17.75 2.98 -8.72
N VAL A 17 16.56 2.48 -9.06
CA VAL A 17 15.31 2.77 -8.34
C VAL A 17 15.41 2.36 -6.87
N LEU A 18 15.84 1.12 -6.59
CA LEU A 18 15.97 0.62 -5.22
C LEU A 18 16.96 1.44 -4.40
N THR A 19 18.11 1.79 -4.97
CA THR A 19 19.12 2.60 -4.29
C THR A 19 18.59 4.02 -4.01
N THR A 20 17.86 4.61 -4.96
CA THR A 20 17.29 5.95 -4.81
C THR A 20 16.22 5.99 -3.71
N ILE A 21 15.40 4.94 -3.60
CA ILE A 21 14.39 4.82 -2.54
C ILE A 21 15.03 4.54 -1.18
N ILE A 22 15.92 3.55 -1.08
CA ILE A 22 16.44 3.06 0.20
C ILE A 22 17.53 3.99 0.76
N LYS A 23 18.51 4.38 -0.07
CA LYS A 23 19.68 5.16 0.35
C LYS A 23 19.43 6.66 0.31
N PHE A 24 18.84 7.14 -0.78
CA PHE A 24 18.61 8.58 -0.98
C PHE A 24 17.24 9.04 -0.45
N LYS A 25 16.34 8.12 -0.07
CA LYS A 25 15.01 8.41 0.47
C LYS A 25 14.15 9.29 -0.45
N PHE A 26 14.32 9.15 -1.76
CA PHE A 26 13.50 9.86 -2.73
C PHE A 26 12.07 9.30 -2.73
N HIS A 27 11.09 10.14 -3.07
CA HIS A 27 9.72 9.70 -3.22
C HIS A 27 9.65 8.58 -4.29
N PRO A 28 8.98 7.44 -4.03
CA PRO A 28 8.94 6.30 -4.94
C PRO A 28 8.48 6.66 -6.36
N PHE A 29 7.47 7.53 -6.47
CA PHE A 29 6.99 8.05 -7.76
C PHE A 29 8.10 8.68 -8.61
N LEU A 30 8.89 9.59 -8.03
CA LEU A 30 9.99 10.25 -8.75
C LEU A 30 11.09 9.25 -9.11
N SER A 31 11.40 8.33 -8.21
CA SER A 31 12.40 7.30 -8.44
C SER A 31 12.01 6.40 -9.62
N LEU A 32 10.75 5.97 -9.69
CA LEU A 32 10.21 5.16 -10.79
C LEU A 32 10.20 5.92 -12.13
N LEU A 33 9.86 7.21 -12.10
CA LEU A 33 9.86 8.05 -13.30
C LEU A 33 11.30 8.19 -13.86
N LEU A 34 12.27 8.50 -13.02
CA LEU A 34 13.68 8.60 -13.41
C LEU A 34 14.25 7.24 -13.85
N GLY A 35 13.90 6.16 -13.15
CA GLY A 35 14.28 4.79 -13.54
C GLY A 35 13.71 4.37 -14.89
N GLY A 36 12.47 4.78 -15.21
CA GLY A 36 11.85 4.56 -16.51
C GLY A 36 12.56 5.32 -17.63
N ILE A 37 12.97 6.58 -17.38
CA ILE A 37 13.77 7.35 -18.32
C ILE A 37 15.14 6.68 -18.55
N LEU A 38 15.80 6.24 -17.48
CA LEU A 38 17.07 5.53 -17.54
C LEU A 38 16.95 4.27 -18.41
N MET A 39 15.90 3.47 -18.19
CA MET A 39 15.62 2.27 -18.98
C MET A 39 15.32 2.60 -20.45
N GLY A 40 14.58 3.67 -20.73
CA GLY A 40 14.32 4.15 -22.09
C GLY A 40 15.60 4.52 -22.84
N ILE A 41 16.53 5.19 -22.16
CA ILE A 41 17.85 5.55 -22.72
C ILE A 41 18.68 4.30 -22.98
N ILE A 42 18.81 3.40 -22.00
CA ILE A 42 19.58 2.15 -22.15
C ILE A 42 18.95 1.26 -23.23
N GLY A 43 17.63 1.24 -23.32
CA GLY A 43 16.83 0.52 -24.30
C GLY A 43 16.92 1.05 -25.73
N GLY A 44 17.64 2.16 -25.96
CA GLY A 44 17.83 2.75 -27.28
C GLY A 44 16.57 3.45 -27.83
N VAL A 45 15.62 3.83 -26.96
CA VAL A 45 14.45 4.60 -27.36
C VAL A 45 14.88 6.04 -27.64
N PRO A 46 14.49 6.64 -28.79
CA PRO A 46 14.81 8.05 -29.07
C PRO A 46 14.31 8.96 -27.94
N LEU A 47 15.14 9.89 -27.45
CA LEU A 47 14.80 10.78 -26.33
C LEU A 47 13.43 11.47 -26.47
N PRO A 48 13.04 12.01 -27.64
CA PRO A 48 11.74 12.65 -27.80
C PRO A 48 10.55 11.70 -27.63
N LYS A 49 10.76 10.38 -27.80
CA LYS A 49 9.74 9.35 -27.69
C LYS A 49 9.67 8.71 -26.29
N ILE A 50 10.69 8.87 -25.44
CA ILE A 50 10.70 8.25 -24.10
C ILE A 50 9.48 8.70 -23.29
N ALA A 51 9.21 10.02 -23.26
CA ALA A 51 8.08 10.57 -22.51
C ALA A 51 6.72 10.07 -23.04
N SER A 52 6.56 9.98 -24.36
CA SER A 52 5.30 9.51 -24.95
C SER A 52 5.10 8.00 -24.77
N THR A 53 6.17 7.20 -24.86
CA THR A 53 6.12 5.75 -24.58
C THR A 53 5.79 5.48 -23.11
N MET A 54 6.40 6.20 -22.17
CA MET A 54 6.09 6.09 -20.75
C MET A 54 4.64 6.50 -20.46
N SER A 55 4.19 7.64 -20.99
CA SER A 55 2.83 8.14 -20.82
C SER A 55 1.80 7.17 -21.41
N SER A 56 2.07 6.60 -22.59
CA SER A 56 1.19 5.60 -23.21
C SER A 56 1.11 4.30 -22.40
N GLY A 57 2.25 3.80 -21.90
CA GLY A 57 2.27 2.60 -21.06
C GLY A 57 1.49 2.81 -19.78
N PHE A 58 1.78 3.90 -19.05
CA PHE A 58 1.05 4.28 -17.86
C PHE A 58 -0.45 4.47 -18.13
N GLY A 59 -0.79 5.18 -19.22
CA GLY A 59 -2.17 5.43 -19.64
C GLY A 59 -2.96 4.17 -19.94
N SER A 60 -2.35 3.18 -20.62
CA SER A 60 -3.01 1.89 -20.86
C SER A 60 -3.31 1.13 -19.57
N THR A 61 -2.38 1.14 -18.61
CA THR A 61 -2.61 0.53 -17.28
C THR A 61 -3.71 1.29 -16.54
N MET A 62 -3.63 2.62 -16.48
CA MET A 62 -4.62 3.47 -15.82
C MET A 62 -6.00 3.38 -16.46
N GLY A 63 -6.10 3.14 -17.77
CA GLY A 63 -7.37 2.88 -18.43
C GLY A 63 -8.06 1.61 -17.92
N GLY A 64 -7.27 0.58 -17.59
CA GLY A 64 -7.79 -0.70 -17.08
C GLY A 64 -8.18 -0.68 -15.60
N ILE A 65 -7.37 -0.05 -14.74
CA ILE A 65 -7.55 -0.12 -13.28
C ILE A 65 -7.84 1.22 -12.60
N GLY A 66 -7.67 2.35 -13.28
CA GLY A 66 -7.71 3.69 -12.67
C GLY A 66 -9.06 4.05 -12.05
N ILE A 67 -10.17 3.71 -12.71
CA ILE A 67 -11.52 3.94 -12.17
C ILE A 67 -11.75 3.11 -10.91
N ILE A 68 -11.31 1.85 -10.90
CA ILE A 68 -11.45 0.94 -9.76
C ILE A 68 -10.66 1.49 -8.57
N ILE A 69 -9.41 1.91 -8.81
CA ILE A 69 -8.58 2.55 -7.78
C ILE A 69 -9.29 3.79 -7.24
N ALA A 70 -9.71 4.72 -8.12
CA ALA A 70 -10.35 5.98 -7.73
C ALA A 70 -11.58 5.76 -6.84
N TRP A 71 -12.47 4.84 -7.23
CA TRP A 71 -13.63 4.47 -6.41
C TRP A 71 -13.23 3.83 -5.09
N GLY A 72 -12.20 2.97 -5.09
CA GLY A 72 -11.62 2.40 -3.86
C GLY A 72 -11.14 3.48 -2.90
N ILE A 73 -10.40 4.48 -3.39
CA ILE A 73 -9.94 5.62 -2.58
C ILE A 73 -11.13 6.37 -1.98
N VAL A 74 -12.15 6.69 -2.80
CA VAL A 74 -13.35 7.42 -2.34
C VAL A 74 -14.08 6.62 -1.26
N LEU A 75 -14.32 5.33 -1.48
CA LEU A 75 -14.98 4.45 -0.51
C LEU A 75 -14.17 4.37 0.80
N GLY A 76 -12.85 4.21 0.72
CA GLY A 76 -11.96 4.18 1.87
C GLY A 76 -12.00 5.48 2.68
N ILE A 77 -12.00 6.63 2.01
CA ILE A 77 -12.13 7.95 2.65
C ILE A 77 -13.50 8.10 3.32
N LEU A 78 -14.58 7.65 2.67
CA LEU A 78 -15.93 7.72 3.24
C LEU A 78 -16.07 6.84 4.48
N LEU A 79 -15.54 5.61 4.46
CA LEU A 79 -15.50 4.72 5.62
C LEU A 79 -14.67 5.30 6.77
N HIS A 80 -13.59 6.01 6.44
CA HIS A 80 -12.80 6.74 7.43
C HIS A 80 -13.59 7.90 8.04
N LYS A 81 -14.09 8.83 7.20
CA LYS A 81 -14.78 10.04 7.65
C LYS A 81 -16.09 9.76 8.41
N SER A 82 -16.78 8.68 8.05
CA SER A 82 -18.00 8.25 8.76
C SER A 82 -17.72 7.61 10.12
N GLY A 83 -16.47 7.31 10.47
CA GLY A 83 -16.13 6.57 11.69
C GLY A 83 -16.47 5.08 11.63
N CYS A 84 -16.93 4.57 10.48
CA CYS A 84 -17.30 3.17 10.29
C CYS A 84 -16.14 2.22 10.62
N THR A 85 -14.93 2.58 10.20
CA THR A 85 -13.69 1.81 10.49
C THR A 85 -13.47 1.60 12.00
N SER A 86 -13.65 2.64 12.81
CA SER A 86 -13.57 2.56 14.28
C SER A 86 -14.73 1.76 14.88
N GLN A 87 -15.91 1.84 14.29
CA GLN A 87 -17.09 1.08 14.74
C GLN A 87 -16.96 -0.42 14.47
N ILE A 88 -16.42 -0.81 13.31
CA ILE A 88 -16.12 -2.22 12.98
C ILE A 88 -15.13 -2.78 14.00
N ALA A 89 -14.08 -2.02 14.31
CA ALA A 89 -13.07 -2.40 15.28
C ALA A 89 -13.64 -2.61 16.70
N SER A 90 -14.52 -1.72 17.15
CA SER A 90 -15.17 -1.84 18.45
C SER A 90 -16.14 -3.02 18.52
N MET A 91 -16.86 -3.29 17.42
CA MET A 91 -17.75 -4.44 17.30
C MET A 91 -16.99 -5.77 17.34
N MET A 92 -15.89 -5.88 16.59
CA MET A 92 -15.06 -7.09 16.57
C MET A 92 -14.43 -7.38 17.93
N LEU A 93 -14.02 -6.34 18.67
CA LEU A 93 -13.53 -6.51 20.03
C LEU A 93 -14.62 -7.03 20.98
N ARG A 94 -15.84 -6.48 20.88
CA ARG A 94 -16.99 -6.97 21.66
C ARG A 94 -17.32 -8.43 21.34
N ALA A 95 -17.23 -8.82 20.08
CA ALA A 95 -17.51 -10.19 19.64
C ALA A 95 -16.44 -11.19 20.07
N ALA A 96 -15.15 -10.83 19.98
CA ALA A 96 -14.05 -11.73 20.31
C ALA A 96 -13.74 -11.83 21.81
N GLY A 97 -14.13 -10.81 22.60
CA GLY A 97 -13.87 -10.71 24.02
C GLY A 97 -12.41 -10.31 24.36
N GLU A 98 -12.20 -9.80 25.57
CA GLU A 98 -10.89 -9.25 26.00
C GLU A 98 -9.74 -10.26 25.93
N LYS A 99 -10.03 -11.56 26.14
CA LYS A 99 -9.03 -12.63 26.06
C LYS A 99 -8.45 -12.84 24.66
N ARG A 100 -9.13 -12.39 23.60
CA ARG A 100 -8.71 -12.54 22.19
C ARG A 100 -8.57 -11.20 21.47
N ALA A 101 -8.33 -10.12 22.21
CA ALA A 101 -8.19 -8.78 21.63
C ALA A 101 -7.16 -8.67 20.50
N PRO A 102 -5.97 -9.32 20.55
CA PRO A 102 -5.03 -9.31 19.41
C PRO A 102 -5.64 -9.90 18.14
N LEU A 103 -6.36 -11.03 18.25
CA LEU A 103 -7.02 -11.66 17.12
C LEU A 103 -8.15 -10.77 16.56
N ALA A 104 -8.92 -10.13 17.43
CA ALA A 104 -9.98 -9.21 17.05
C ALA A 104 -9.46 -8.02 16.25
N ILE A 105 -8.34 -7.44 16.70
CA ILE A 105 -7.67 -6.31 16.05
C ILE A 105 -7.04 -6.73 14.73
N ASN A 106 -6.46 -7.94 14.66
CA ASN A 106 -5.93 -8.49 13.42
C ASN A 106 -7.03 -8.64 12.36
N LEU A 107 -8.15 -9.28 12.72
CA LEU A 107 -9.27 -9.50 11.79
C LEU A 107 -9.94 -8.18 11.39
N THR A 108 -10.02 -7.22 12.31
CA THR A 108 -10.48 -5.87 12.00
C THR A 108 -9.58 -5.19 10.99
N GLY A 109 -8.26 -5.22 11.22
CA GLY A 109 -7.28 -4.71 10.27
C GLY A 109 -7.46 -5.38 8.91
N TYR A 110 -7.62 -6.69 8.91
CA TYR A 110 -7.84 -7.45 7.68
C TYR A 110 -9.06 -6.95 6.90
N LEU A 111 -10.21 -6.77 7.56
CA LEU A 111 -11.44 -6.32 6.91
C LEU A 111 -11.41 -4.85 6.48
N VAL A 112 -10.88 -3.97 7.33
CA VAL A 112 -10.81 -2.53 7.06
C VAL A 112 -9.82 -2.21 5.93
N SER A 113 -8.75 -3.00 5.80
CA SER A 113 -7.74 -2.81 4.75
C SER A 113 -8.22 -3.15 3.34
N ILE A 114 -9.38 -3.80 3.18
CA ILE A 114 -9.91 -4.12 1.85
C ILE A 114 -10.26 -2.82 1.11
N PRO A 115 -11.09 -1.91 1.68
CA PRO A 115 -11.40 -0.63 1.05
C PRO A 115 -10.46 0.51 1.45
N VAL A 116 -9.69 0.41 2.54
CA VAL A 116 -8.83 1.50 3.06
C VAL A 116 -7.36 1.16 2.89
N PHE A 117 -6.55 2.14 2.44
CA PHE A 117 -5.10 2.01 2.36
C PHE A 117 -4.44 1.66 3.71
N PHE A 118 -3.32 0.95 3.65
CA PHE A 118 -2.55 0.50 4.81
C PHE A 118 -2.27 1.65 5.77
N ASP A 119 -1.65 2.72 5.25
CA ASP A 119 -1.19 3.86 6.04
C ASP A 119 -2.36 4.55 6.75
N ALA A 120 -3.45 4.80 6.00
CA ALA A 120 -4.65 5.42 6.54
C ALA A 120 -5.31 4.52 7.60
N ALA A 121 -5.55 3.25 7.29
CA ALA A 121 -6.18 2.30 8.20
C ALA A 121 -5.37 2.13 9.49
N PHE A 122 -4.05 2.07 9.39
CA PHE A 122 -3.15 1.98 10.53
C PHE A 122 -3.26 3.22 11.44
N VAL A 123 -3.16 4.43 10.88
CA VAL A 123 -3.25 5.69 11.65
C VAL A 123 -4.63 5.87 12.30
N ILE A 124 -5.69 5.36 11.69
CA ILE A 124 -7.04 5.41 12.27
C ILE A 124 -7.14 4.45 13.46
N LEU A 125 -6.81 3.18 13.22
CA LEU A 125 -7.01 2.10 14.18
C LEU A 125 -6.00 2.14 15.34
N ILE A 126 -4.84 2.80 15.18
CA ILE A 126 -3.85 2.95 16.26
C ILE A 126 -4.42 3.68 17.48
N SER A 127 -5.34 4.63 17.26
CA SER A 127 -6.01 5.38 18.33
C SER A 127 -6.86 4.44 19.20
N LEU A 128 -7.57 3.52 18.56
CA LEU A 128 -8.38 2.49 19.18
C LEU A 128 -7.51 1.42 19.86
N VAL A 129 -6.41 0.99 19.22
CA VAL A 129 -5.43 0.07 19.83
C VAL A 129 -4.84 0.64 21.12
N LYS A 130 -4.50 1.95 21.15
CA LYS A 130 -4.04 2.63 22.37
C LYS A 130 -5.08 2.58 23.50
N GLN A 131 -6.36 2.81 23.17
CA GLN A 131 -7.45 2.76 24.14
C GLN A 131 -7.64 1.35 24.71
N ILE A 132 -7.59 0.32 23.86
CA ILE A 132 -7.74 -1.08 24.26
C ILE A 132 -6.56 -1.53 25.12
N SER A 133 -5.33 -1.19 24.73
CA SER A 133 -4.13 -1.52 25.51
C SER A 133 -4.22 -0.96 26.93
N ARG A 134 -4.66 0.30 27.08
CA ARG A 134 -4.84 0.96 28.38
C ARG A 134 -5.94 0.31 29.23
N LYS A 135 -7.08 -0.02 28.63
CA LYS A 135 -8.24 -0.58 29.37
C LYS A 135 -8.07 -2.06 29.71
N GLY A 136 -7.65 -2.86 28.73
CA GLY A 136 -7.52 -4.31 28.87
C GLY A 136 -6.21 -4.79 29.50
N LYS A 137 -5.29 -3.88 29.84
CA LYS A 137 -3.93 -4.20 30.34
C LYS A 137 -3.15 -5.14 29.39
N ILE A 138 -3.43 -5.06 28.09
CA ILE A 138 -2.75 -5.87 27.06
C ILE A 138 -1.56 -5.07 26.53
N PRO A 139 -0.39 -5.69 26.30
CA PRO A 139 0.78 -5.00 25.76
C PRO A 139 0.45 -4.29 24.45
N PHE A 140 0.69 -2.98 24.40
CA PHE A 140 0.42 -2.16 23.22
C PHE A 140 1.08 -2.74 21.97
N ILE A 141 2.34 -3.18 22.10
CA ILE A 141 3.12 -3.74 21.00
C ILE A 141 2.44 -4.97 20.38
N SER A 142 1.84 -5.85 21.19
CA SER A 142 1.17 -7.05 20.70
C SER A 142 -0.03 -6.70 19.83
N LEU A 143 -0.83 -5.72 20.23
CA LEU A 143 -1.98 -5.26 19.47
C LEU A 143 -1.57 -4.51 18.19
N VAL A 144 -0.49 -3.73 18.24
CA VAL A 144 0.07 -3.05 17.06
C VAL A 144 0.60 -4.06 16.06
N THR A 145 1.34 -5.08 16.51
CA THR A 145 1.81 -6.16 15.64
C THR A 145 0.64 -6.91 15.04
N ALA A 146 -0.39 -7.23 15.84
CA ALA A 146 -1.58 -7.90 15.34
C ALA A 146 -2.31 -7.08 14.27
N LEU A 147 -2.46 -5.77 14.50
CA LEU A 147 -3.03 -4.84 13.52
C LEU A 147 -2.20 -4.80 12.24
N ALA A 148 -0.88 -4.60 12.35
CA ALA A 148 0.03 -4.52 11.22
C ALA A 148 0.00 -5.79 10.37
N VAL A 149 0.03 -6.97 11.00
CA VAL A 149 -0.07 -8.25 10.31
C VAL A 149 -1.40 -8.36 9.56
N GLY A 150 -2.52 -7.99 10.18
CA GLY A 150 -3.84 -8.07 9.54
C GLY A 150 -3.93 -7.16 8.32
N LEU A 151 -3.47 -5.92 8.45
CA LEU A 151 -3.44 -4.93 7.37
C LEU A 151 -2.50 -5.36 6.22
N ILE A 152 -1.28 -5.81 6.52
CA ILE A 152 -0.30 -6.27 5.51
C ILE A 152 -0.83 -7.50 4.77
N THR A 153 -1.43 -8.45 5.50
CA THR A 153 -1.94 -9.68 4.89
C THR A 153 -3.04 -9.38 3.88
N THR A 154 -3.98 -8.49 4.20
CA THR A 154 -5.00 -8.07 3.22
C THR A 154 -4.39 -7.34 2.04
N HIS A 155 -3.45 -6.42 2.29
CA HIS A 155 -2.74 -5.71 1.21
C HIS A 155 -2.01 -6.65 0.25
N ALA A 156 -1.47 -7.76 0.74
CA ALA A 156 -0.77 -8.73 -0.09
C ALA A 156 -1.69 -9.78 -0.74
N MET A 157 -2.80 -10.14 -0.09
CA MET A 157 -3.60 -11.32 -0.46
C MET A 157 -4.95 -10.99 -1.12
N VAL A 158 -5.51 -9.80 -0.92
CA VAL A 158 -6.83 -9.43 -1.46
C VAL A 158 -6.67 -8.52 -2.68
N ILE A 159 -6.97 -9.05 -3.86
CA ILE A 159 -7.09 -8.29 -5.11
C ILE A 159 -8.52 -7.72 -5.15
N PRO A 160 -8.82 -6.43 -5.43
CA PRO A 160 -7.97 -5.30 -5.79
C PRO A 160 -7.74 -4.38 -4.59
N THR A 161 -6.56 -4.41 -3.96
CA THR A 161 -6.22 -3.37 -3.01
C THR A 161 -5.98 -2.06 -3.76
N PRO A 162 -6.42 -0.92 -3.20
CA PRO A 162 -6.24 0.37 -3.86
C PRO A 162 -4.77 0.84 -3.90
N GLY A 163 -3.88 0.14 -3.18
CA GLY A 163 -2.43 0.36 -3.14
C GLY A 163 -1.66 -0.90 -3.46
#